data_AF-A0A1S7P1R1-F1
#
_entry.id   AF-A0A1S7P1R1-F1
#
_cell.length_a   1.000
_cell.length_b   1.000
_cell.length_c   1.000
_cell.angle_alpha   90.00
_cell.angle_beta   90.00
_cell.angle_gamma   90.00
#
_symmetry.space_group_name_H-M   'P 1'
#
loop_
_entity.id
_entity.type
_entity.pdbx_description
1 polymer ?
#
loop_
_entity_poly.entity_id
_entity_poly.type
_entity_poly.pdbx_seq_one_letter_code
_entity_poly.pdbx_strand_id
1 'polypeptide(L)'
;MITAEDGTKTFERILLPSDEMQKFVEGALAGLEVPEAKIKLGTGRVQFETLVKHALIKPLGGDRAASNFISVDRRFDPSDLDKFLERLISCVTTELTPDLVDIANAMRKTNCQFMEVITLLLDHSLKNVAFDTREVGIAGFRLDVEEVRRLALGEEHGCFAVSELQRLIPASSRIVKDLLKGGWLQTVQRKNPVKRNMQTVVEREALTKFKEEFVSLGNLATNRGTRTWCLKKQLDSEFIRPVFEAAGMPFYRQAELK
;
A
#
# COMPACT_ATOMS: atom_id res chain seq x y z
N MET A 1 -53.27 -16.10 -11.48
CA MET A 1 -53.92 -15.18 -12.43
C MET A 1 -54.50 -14.04 -11.61
N ILE A 2 -54.07 -12.80 -11.84
CA ILE A 2 -54.65 -11.63 -11.17
C ILE A 2 -55.83 -11.16 -12.04
N THR A 3 -57.00 -11.04 -11.43
CA THR A 3 -58.25 -10.60 -12.06
C THR A 3 -58.13 -9.18 -12.58
N ALA A 4 -58.74 -8.92 -13.75
CA ALA A 4 -58.64 -7.68 -14.53
C ALA A 4 -59.11 -6.39 -13.83
N GLU A 5 -59.66 -6.48 -12.61
CA GLU A 5 -60.18 -5.35 -11.85
C GLU A 5 -59.15 -4.67 -10.92
N ASP A 6 -57.95 -5.24 -10.76
CA ASP A 6 -56.89 -4.65 -9.91
C ASP A 6 -56.01 -3.62 -10.64
N GLY A 7 -56.25 -3.39 -11.95
CA GLY A 7 -55.42 -2.53 -12.80
C GLY A 7 -55.62 -1.02 -12.60
N THR A 8 -56.68 -0.58 -11.92
CA THR A 8 -57.08 0.84 -11.83
C THR A 8 -56.71 1.52 -10.51
N LYS A 9 -55.96 0.87 -9.62
CA LYS A 9 -55.53 1.48 -8.35
C LYS A 9 -54.01 1.55 -8.26
N THR A 10 -53.53 2.80 -8.40
CA THR A 10 -52.20 3.34 -8.03
C THR A 10 -51.08 3.24 -9.08
N PHE A 11 -50.56 4.41 -9.48
CA PHE A 11 -49.51 4.64 -10.51
C PHE A 11 -48.11 4.07 -10.17
N GLU A 12 -47.89 3.54 -8.97
CA GLU A 12 -46.58 3.08 -8.47
C GLU A 12 -46.56 1.58 -8.13
N ARG A 13 -47.21 0.73 -8.93
CA ARG A 13 -47.09 -0.73 -8.78
C ARG A 13 -45.87 -1.26 -9.52
N ILE A 14 -44.85 -1.65 -8.78
CA ILE A 14 -43.77 -2.51 -9.29
C ILE A 14 -44.30 -3.95 -9.29
N LEU A 15 -44.63 -4.48 -10.47
CA LEU A 15 -45.00 -5.88 -10.63
C LEU A 15 -43.72 -6.72 -10.71
N LEU A 16 -43.47 -7.52 -9.69
CA LEU A 16 -42.34 -8.45 -9.63
C LEU A 16 -42.82 -9.87 -9.97
N PRO A 17 -42.11 -10.62 -10.84
CA PRO A 17 -42.42 -12.02 -11.09
C PRO A 17 -42.42 -12.83 -9.78
N SER A 18 -43.46 -13.62 -9.57
CA SER A 18 -43.63 -14.40 -8.32
C SER A 18 -42.44 -15.31 -8.05
N ASP A 19 -41.90 -15.94 -9.09
CA ASP A 19 -40.78 -16.90 -8.96
C ASP A 19 -39.47 -16.21 -8.56
N GLU A 20 -39.24 -14.99 -9.04
CA GLU A 20 -38.06 -14.19 -8.67
C GLU A 20 -38.19 -13.63 -7.25
N MET A 21 -39.39 -13.15 -6.89
CA MET A 21 -39.67 -12.65 -5.56
C MET A 21 -39.58 -13.77 -4.51
N GLN A 22 -40.06 -14.97 -4.83
CA GLN A 22 -40.00 -16.11 -3.93
C GLN A 22 -38.55 -16.55 -3.67
N LYS A 23 -37.71 -16.65 -4.72
CA LYS A 23 -36.27 -16.92 -4.57
C LYS A 23 -35.56 -15.84 -3.74
N PHE A 24 -35.90 -14.58 -3.95
CA PHE A 24 -35.34 -13.48 -3.17
C PHE A 24 -35.75 -13.55 -1.70
N VAL A 25 -37.02 -13.85 -1.41
CA VAL A 25 -37.52 -13.99 -0.03
C VAL A 25 -36.90 -15.20 0.65
N GLU A 26 -36.78 -16.34 -0.04
CA GLU A 26 -36.10 -17.53 0.47
C GLU A 26 -34.63 -17.24 0.78
N GLY A 27 -33.91 -16.58 -0.13
CA GLY A 27 -32.53 -16.13 0.09
C GLY A 27 -32.40 -15.09 1.21
N ALA A 28 -33.36 -14.17 1.34
CA ALA A 28 -33.36 -13.16 2.39
C ALA A 28 -33.67 -13.76 3.78
N LEU A 29 -34.56 -14.75 3.86
CA LEU A 29 -34.90 -15.47 5.09
C LEU A 29 -33.75 -16.38 5.55
N ALA A 30 -33.05 -17.02 4.62
CA ALA A 30 -31.84 -17.81 4.90
C ALA A 30 -30.59 -16.94 5.11
N GLY A 31 -30.64 -15.66 4.75
CA GLY A 31 -29.53 -14.72 4.84
C GLY A 31 -29.16 -14.40 6.29
N LEU A 32 -27.87 -14.52 6.58
CA LEU A 32 -27.29 -14.19 7.89
C LEU A 32 -27.19 -12.69 8.09
N GLU A 33 -27.43 -12.25 9.32
CA GLU A 33 -27.19 -10.87 9.72
C GLU A 33 -25.69 -10.59 9.89
N VAL A 34 -25.31 -9.31 9.92
CA VAL A 34 -23.90 -8.88 10.09
C VAL A 34 -23.20 -9.55 11.29
N PRO A 35 -23.80 -9.70 12.49
CA PRO A 35 -23.14 -10.36 13.61
C PRO A 35 -22.85 -11.84 13.34
N GLU A 36 -23.81 -12.56 12.77
CA GLU A 36 -23.67 -13.98 12.44
C GLU A 36 -22.65 -14.20 11.33
N ALA A 37 -22.67 -13.36 10.30
CA ALA A 37 -21.69 -13.37 9.22
C ALA A 37 -20.26 -13.12 9.74
N LYS A 38 -20.09 -12.23 10.72
CA LYS A 38 -18.77 -11.99 11.36
C LYS A 38 -18.26 -13.19 12.14
N ILE A 39 -19.15 -13.84 12.91
CA ILE A 39 -18.82 -15.05 13.67
C ILE A 39 -18.41 -16.16 12.68
N LYS A 40 -19.18 -16.35 11.62
CA LYS A 40 -18.92 -17.37 10.60
C LYS A 40 -17.59 -17.15 9.88
N LEU A 41 -17.27 -15.91 9.53
CA LEU A 41 -15.99 -15.56 8.89
C LEU A 41 -14.81 -15.48 9.88
N GLY A 42 -15.06 -15.49 11.18
CA GLY A 42 -14.03 -15.25 12.20
C GLY A 42 -13.36 -13.88 12.07
N THR A 43 -14.13 -12.83 11.74
CA THR A 43 -13.59 -11.48 11.46
C THR A 43 -14.03 -10.43 12.46
N GLY A 44 -13.13 -9.48 12.74
CA GLY A 44 -13.46 -8.26 13.47
C GLY A 44 -14.26 -7.26 12.63
N ARG A 45 -14.83 -6.23 13.26
CA ARG A 45 -15.64 -5.19 12.59
C ARG A 45 -14.93 -4.55 11.39
N VAL A 46 -13.68 -4.15 11.56
CA VAL A 46 -12.91 -3.44 10.51
C VAL A 46 -12.59 -4.38 9.33
N GLN A 47 -12.19 -5.62 9.61
CA GLN A 47 -11.90 -6.63 8.59
C GLN A 47 -13.15 -6.93 7.77
N PHE A 48 -14.29 -7.14 8.42
CA PHE A 48 -15.58 -7.40 7.76
C PHE A 48 -15.99 -6.27 6.81
N GLU A 49 -15.97 -5.02 7.27
CA GLU A 49 -16.29 -3.88 6.40
C GLU A 49 -15.31 -3.73 5.24
N THR A 50 -14.05 -4.13 5.45
CA THR A 50 -13.04 -4.12 4.38
C THR A 50 -13.36 -5.16 3.31
N LEU A 51 -13.77 -6.38 3.69
CA LEU A 51 -14.20 -7.43 2.75
C LEU A 51 -15.42 -6.97 1.93
N VAL A 52 -16.40 -6.33 2.56
CA VAL A 52 -17.59 -5.78 1.88
C VAL A 52 -17.18 -4.66 0.93
N LYS A 53 -16.33 -3.72 1.38
CA LYS A 53 -15.86 -2.58 0.58
C LYS A 53 -15.10 -3.01 -0.68
N HIS A 54 -14.33 -4.08 -0.59
CA HIS A 54 -13.60 -4.66 -1.72
C HIS A 54 -14.41 -5.69 -2.53
N ALA A 55 -15.72 -5.82 -2.24
CA ALA A 55 -16.65 -6.72 -2.93
C ALA A 55 -16.25 -8.20 -2.93
N LEU A 56 -15.44 -8.64 -1.94
CA LEU A 56 -15.10 -10.05 -1.72
C LEU A 56 -16.29 -10.83 -1.13
N ILE A 57 -17.13 -10.15 -0.35
CA ILE A 57 -18.43 -10.63 0.10
C ILE A 57 -19.48 -9.58 -0.25
N LYS A 58 -20.64 -10.02 -0.76
CA LYS A 58 -21.71 -9.12 -1.21
C LYS A 58 -22.95 -9.32 -0.35
N PRO A 59 -23.58 -8.23 0.15
CA PRO A 59 -24.87 -8.36 0.79
C PRO A 59 -25.94 -8.71 -0.26
N LEU A 60 -26.86 -9.61 0.10
CA LEU A 60 -28.06 -9.94 -0.69
C LEU A 60 -29.01 -8.76 -0.83
N GLY A 61 -28.99 -7.87 0.17
CA GLY A 61 -29.81 -6.67 0.24
C GLY A 61 -29.40 -5.81 1.42
N GLY A 62 -29.86 -4.57 1.41
CA GLY A 62 -29.53 -3.58 2.42
C GLY A 62 -28.24 -2.83 2.08
N ASP A 63 -28.40 -1.60 1.61
CA ASP A 63 -27.32 -0.62 1.66
C ASP A 63 -27.71 0.45 2.66
N ARG A 64 -26.95 0.52 3.75
CA ARG A 64 -27.11 1.55 4.78
C ARG A 64 -26.97 2.97 4.20
N ALA A 65 -26.38 3.10 3.01
CA ALA A 65 -26.21 4.36 2.28
C ALA A 65 -27.23 4.60 1.16
N ALA A 66 -28.07 3.63 0.79
CA ALA A 66 -28.93 3.76 -0.41
C ALA A 66 -30.17 4.64 -0.22
N SER A 67 -30.62 4.90 1.01
CA SER A 67 -31.70 5.86 1.22
C SER A 67 -31.67 6.47 2.62
N ASN A 68 -31.88 7.79 2.71
CA ASN A 68 -32.06 8.52 3.98
C ASN A 68 -33.36 8.16 4.72
N PHE A 69 -34.21 7.30 4.15
CA PHE A 69 -35.57 7.04 4.62
C PHE A 69 -35.81 5.60 5.09
N ILE A 70 -35.04 4.62 4.58
CA ILE A 70 -35.18 3.21 4.95
C ILE A 70 -33.78 2.60 5.10
N SER A 71 -33.38 2.32 6.35
CA SER A 71 -32.20 1.50 6.63
C SER A 71 -32.60 0.03 6.60
N VAL A 72 -32.31 -0.66 5.51
CA VAL A 72 -32.44 -2.11 5.44
C VAL A 72 -31.14 -2.73 5.96
N ASP A 73 -31.25 -3.61 6.96
CA ASP A 73 -30.10 -4.33 7.50
C ASP A 73 -29.45 -5.23 6.44
N ARG A 74 -28.12 -5.21 6.41
CA ARG A 74 -27.32 -6.02 5.47
C ARG A 74 -27.50 -7.50 5.80
N ARG A 75 -27.94 -8.29 4.83
CA ARG A 75 -27.98 -9.75 4.91
C ARG A 75 -27.01 -10.40 3.95
N PHE A 76 -26.42 -11.53 4.34
CA PHE A 76 -25.40 -12.24 3.57
C PHE A 76 -25.82 -13.69 3.36
N ASP A 77 -25.61 -14.21 2.15
CA ASP A 77 -25.89 -15.62 1.88
C ASP A 77 -24.88 -16.51 2.62
N PRO A 78 -25.31 -17.43 3.49
CA PRO A 78 -24.41 -18.32 4.22
C PRO A 78 -23.51 -19.13 3.28
N SER A 79 -24.02 -19.55 2.12
CA SER A 79 -23.33 -20.36 1.12
C SER A 79 -22.24 -19.57 0.41
N ASP A 80 -22.45 -18.28 0.17
CA ASP A 80 -21.41 -17.43 -0.43
C ASP A 80 -20.27 -17.16 0.56
N LEU A 81 -20.58 -17.04 1.86
CA LEU A 81 -19.56 -16.98 2.91
C LEU A 81 -18.76 -18.29 2.98
N ASP A 82 -19.43 -19.44 2.88
CA ASP A 82 -18.76 -20.75 2.85
C ASP A 82 -17.85 -20.89 1.63
N LYS A 83 -18.34 -20.58 0.43
CA LYS A 83 -17.52 -20.59 -0.80
C LYS A 83 -16.30 -19.68 -0.68
N PHE A 84 -16.44 -18.52 -0.04
CA PHE A 84 -15.31 -17.62 0.19
C PHE A 84 -14.28 -18.25 1.14
N LEU A 85 -14.71 -18.87 2.23
CA LEU A 85 -13.83 -19.58 3.15
C LEU A 85 -13.17 -20.79 2.47
N GLU A 86 -13.91 -21.58 1.69
CA GLU A 86 -13.38 -22.70 0.92
C GLU A 86 -12.28 -22.27 -0.05
N ARG A 87 -12.49 -21.15 -0.76
CA ARG A 87 -11.47 -20.55 -1.63
C ARG A 87 -10.21 -20.20 -0.84
N LEU A 88 -10.34 -19.58 0.33
CA LEU A 88 -9.19 -19.29 1.18
C LEU A 88 -8.52 -20.56 1.72
N ILE A 89 -9.28 -21.56 2.13
CA ILE A 89 -8.77 -22.84 2.67
C ILE A 89 -8.05 -23.63 1.57
N SER A 90 -8.46 -23.51 0.31
CA SER A 90 -7.76 -24.13 -0.82
C SER A 90 -6.32 -23.62 -1.02
N CYS A 91 -5.96 -22.51 -0.36
CA CYS A 91 -4.61 -21.95 -0.38
C CYS A 91 -3.68 -22.58 0.67
N VAL A 92 -4.18 -23.48 1.51
CA VAL A 92 -3.40 -24.16 2.56
C VAL A 92 -2.49 -25.20 1.91
N THR A 93 -1.20 -25.07 2.15
CA THR A 93 -0.14 -25.87 1.50
C THR A 93 0.68 -26.69 2.49
N THR A 94 0.76 -26.25 3.74
CA THR A 94 1.68 -26.81 4.75
C THR A 94 0.94 -27.11 6.04
N GLU A 95 1.45 -28.10 6.80
CA GLU A 95 0.97 -28.39 8.14
C GLU A 95 1.32 -27.28 9.14
N LEU A 96 0.61 -27.26 10.28
CA LEU A 96 0.81 -26.26 11.32
C LEU A 96 2.20 -26.41 11.95
N THR A 97 3.11 -25.49 11.62
CA THR A 97 4.43 -25.39 12.27
C THR A 97 4.47 -24.22 13.26
N PRO A 98 5.29 -24.31 14.32
CA PRO A 98 5.38 -23.27 15.36
C PRO A 98 5.95 -21.94 14.88
N ASP A 99 6.61 -21.91 13.71
CA ASP A 99 7.20 -20.71 13.13
C ASP A 99 6.17 -19.82 12.40
N LEU A 100 4.98 -20.37 12.10
CA LEU A 100 3.90 -19.66 11.44
C LEU A 100 3.08 -18.85 12.45
N VAL A 101 2.71 -17.63 12.06
CA VAL A 101 1.96 -16.71 12.92
C VAL A 101 0.59 -16.41 12.36
N ASP A 102 -0.36 -15.99 13.21
CA ASP A 102 -1.66 -15.52 12.75
C ASP A 102 -1.57 -14.28 11.85
N ILE A 103 -2.63 -14.03 11.07
CA ILE A 103 -2.72 -12.89 10.13
C ILE A 103 -2.49 -11.56 10.85
N ALA A 104 -3.02 -11.36 12.06
CA ALA A 104 -2.89 -10.09 12.76
C ALA A 104 -1.43 -9.81 13.16
N ASN A 105 -0.70 -10.82 13.61
CA ASN A 105 0.70 -10.75 13.95
C ASN A 105 1.59 -10.66 12.70
N ALA A 106 1.25 -11.34 11.61
CA ALA A 106 1.91 -11.17 10.32
C ALA A 106 1.79 -9.71 9.85
N MET A 107 0.58 -9.13 9.90
CA MET A 107 0.34 -7.72 9.55
C MET A 107 1.16 -6.75 10.40
N ARG A 108 1.20 -6.95 11.73
CA ARG A 108 2.00 -6.11 12.63
C ARG A 108 3.50 -6.19 12.34
N LYS A 109 4.02 -7.38 12.03
CA LYS A 109 5.46 -7.60 11.79
C LYS A 109 5.93 -7.16 10.39
N THR A 110 5.01 -7.01 9.44
CA THR A 110 5.30 -6.66 8.04
C THR A 110 4.74 -5.30 7.61
N ASN A 111 3.97 -4.63 8.47
CA ASN A 111 3.21 -3.42 8.18
C ASN A 111 2.26 -3.54 6.97
N CYS A 112 1.87 -4.76 6.58
CA CYS A 112 0.95 -4.97 5.46
C CYS A 112 -0.51 -4.69 5.86
N GLN A 113 -1.32 -4.37 4.85
CA GLN A 113 -2.76 -4.18 5.02
C GLN A 113 -3.47 -5.52 4.98
N PHE A 114 -4.62 -5.61 5.66
CA PHE A 114 -5.42 -6.84 5.69
C PHE A 114 -5.77 -7.34 4.28
N MET A 115 -6.16 -6.42 3.39
CA MET A 115 -6.48 -6.77 2.00
C MET A 115 -5.30 -7.29 1.22
N GLU A 116 -4.09 -6.78 1.45
CA GLU A 116 -2.89 -7.29 0.77
C GLU A 116 -2.68 -8.76 1.15
N VAL A 117 -2.85 -9.12 2.42
CA VAL A 117 -2.74 -10.52 2.87
C VAL A 117 -3.83 -11.39 2.27
N ILE A 118 -5.08 -10.92 2.27
CA ILE A 118 -6.19 -11.67 1.68
C ILE A 118 -6.00 -11.85 0.17
N THR A 119 -5.52 -10.84 -0.54
CA THR A 119 -5.19 -10.95 -1.96
C THR A 119 -4.05 -11.94 -2.18
N LEU A 120 -2.97 -11.89 -1.40
CA LEU A 120 -1.87 -12.86 -1.49
C LEU A 120 -2.32 -14.31 -1.26
N LEU A 121 -3.28 -14.50 -0.35
CA LEU A 121 -3.93 -15.79 -0.14
C LEU A 121 -4.75 -16.20 -1.37
N LEU A 122 -5.69 -15.35 -1.81
CA LEU A 122 -6.57 -15.64 -2.96
C LEU A 122 -5.81 -15.85 -4.28
N ASP A 123 -4.66 -15.20 -4.46
CA ASP A 123 -3.79 -15.34 -5.63
C ASP A 123 -2.87 -16.56 -5.55
N HIS A 124 -2.97 -17.37 -4.49
CA HIS A 124 -2.10 -18.54 -4.22
C HIS A 124 -0.60 -18.20 -4.28
N SER A 125 -0.24 -16.97 -3.90
CA SER A 125 1.14 -16.48 -4.01
C SER A 125 2.02 -16.91 -2.84
N LEU A 126 1.42 -17.32 -1.74
CA LEU A 126 2.11 -17.79 -0.53
C LEU A 126 2.34 -19.31 -0.61
N LYS A 127 3.58 -19.74 -0.33
CA LYS A 127 3.96 -21.16 -0.32
C LYS A 127 3.79 -21.79 1.05
N ASN A 128 3.92 -21.02 2.12
CA ASN A 128 3.85 -21.49 3.50
C ASN A 128 2.59 -20.96 4.18
N VAL A 129 1.46 -21.62 3.92
CA VAL A 129 0.17 -21.32 4.56
C VAL A 129 -0.33 -22.56 5.26
N ALA A 130 -0.57 -22.44 6.57
CA ALA A 130 -1.24 -23.46 7.36
C ALA A 130 -2.59 -22.94 7.87
N PHE A 131 -3.47 -23.87 8.21
CA PHE A 131 -4.77 -23.56 8.80
C PHE A 131 -4.95 -24.34 10.10
N ASP A 132 -5.25 -23.61 11.17
CA ASP A 132 -5.56 -24.15 12.48
C ASP A 132 -7.05 -24.43 12.58
N THR A 133 -7.43 -25.72 12.57
CA THR A 133 -8.83 -26.16 12.61
C THR A 133 -9.53 -25.89 13.93
N ARG A 134 -8.81 -25.41 14.96
CA ARG A 134 -9.39 -25.04 16.26
C ARG A 134 -10.02 -23.64 16.23
N GLU A 135 -9.60 -22.82 15.28
CA GLU A 135 -10.05 -21.46 15.10
C GLU A 135 -11.06 -21.38 13.95
N VAL A 136 -11.94 -20.37 14.01
CA VAL A 136 -13.01 -20.22 13.02
C VAL A 136 -12.60 -19.22 11.94
N GLY A 137 -12.79 -19.61 10.67
CA GLY A 137 -12.66 -18.73 9.53
C GLY A 137 -11.26 -18.12 9.37
N ILE A 138 -11.20 -16.81 9.11
CA ILE A 138 -9.95 -16.11 8.77
C ILE A 138 -8.95 -16.11 9.94
N ALA A 139 -9.43 -16.21 11.18
CA ALA A 139 -8.56 -16.29 12.37
C ALA A 139 -7.71 -17.58 12.43
N GLY A 140 -8.11 -18.64 11.73
CA GLY A 140 -7.38 -19.91 11.70
C GLY A 140 -6.14 -19.93 10.79
N PHE A 141 -5.98 -18.94 9.91
CA PHE A 141 -4.82 -18.91 9.01
C PHE A 141 -3.52 -18.60 9.75
N ARG A 142 -2.46 -19.30 9.34
CA ARG A 142 -1.10 -19.17 9.86
C ARG A 142 -0.13 -19.01 8.70
N LEU A 143 0.67 -17.94 8.74
CA LEU A 143 1.49 -17.48 7.63
C LEU A 143 2.94 -17.32 8.04
N ASP A 144 3.85 -17.51 7.09
CA ASP A 144 5.26 -17.17 7.23
C ASP A 144 5.46 -15.65 7.08
N VAL A 145 5.97 -15.01 8.14
CA VAL A 145 6.21 -13.56 8.19
C VAL A 145 7.22 -13.11 7.15
N GLU A 146 8.27 -13.91 6.91
CA GLU A 146 9.33 -13.54 5.98
C GLU A 146 8.83 -13.63 4.54
N GLU A 147 8.01 -14.64 4.24
CA GLU A 147 7.37 -14.76 2.93
C GLU A 147 6.40 -13.62 2.66
N VAL A 148 5.49 -13.34 3.60
CA VAL A 148 4.56 -12.20 3.50
C VAL A 148 5.35 -10.90 3.36
N ARG A 149 6.46 -10.71 4.10
CA ARG A 149 7.28 -9.51 3.98
C ARG A 149 7.84 -9.34 2.58
N ARG A 150 8.37 -10.41 1.97
CA ARG A 150 8.96 -10.36 0.62
C ARG A 150 7.92 -10.05 -0.46
N LEU A 151 6.76 -10.70 -0.39
CA LEU A 151 5.70 -10.52 -1.39
C LEU A 151 4.92 -9.22 -1.22
N ALA A 152 4.80 -8.73 0.02
CA ALA A 152 4.15 -7.47 0.32
C ALA A 152 5.10 -6.26 0.25
N LEU A 153 6.31 -6.42 -0.29
CA LEU A 153 7.17 -5.27 -0.62
C LEU A 153 6.46 -4.40 -1.65
N GLY A 154 6.33 -3.10 -1.35
CA GLY A 154 5.82 -2.14 -2.32
C GLY A 154 6.77 -2.01 -3.52
N GLU A 155 6.25 -1.49 -4.64
CA GLU A 155 7.05 -1.21 -5.82
C GLU A 155 8.32 -0.42 -5.46
N GLU A 156 9.48 -0.96 -5.84
CA GLU A 156 10.73 -0.23 -5.72
C GLU A 156 10.73 0.94 -6.70
N HIS A 157 10.63 2.15 -6.16
CA HIS A 157 10.59 3.37 -6.96
C HIS A 157 11.96 3.76 -7.55
N GLY A 158 13.02 2.95 -7.37
CA GLY A 158 14.36 3.16 -7.95
C GLY A 158 15.09 4.46 -7.54
N CYS A 159 14.53 5.21 -6.58
CA CYS A 159 15.07 6.48 -6.09
C CYS A 159 15.99 6.27 -4.90
N PHE A 160 16.92 7.19 -4.68
CA PHE A 160 17.84 7.14 -3.55
C PHE A 160 17.25 7.80 -2.31
N ALA A 161 17.36 7.11 -1.18
CA ALA A 161 17.06 7.68 0.12
C ALA A 161 18.14 8.70 0.52
N VAL A 162 17.78 9.69 1.35
CA VAL A 162 18.72 10.72 1.82
C VAL A 162 19.95 10.13 2.52
N SER A 163 19.80 8.99 3.20
CA SER A 163 20.91 8.26 3.81
C SER A 163 21.93 7.73 2.79
N GLU A 164 21.46 7.36 1.59
CA GLU A 164 22.31 6.81 0.53
C GLU A 164 23.06 7.91 -0.24
N LEU A 165 22.48 9.11 -0.29
CA LEU A 165 23.08 10.27 -0.96
C LEU A 165 24.47 10.63 -0.42
N GLN A 166 24.75 10.37 0.86
CA GLN A 166 26.06 10.63 1.46
C GLN A 166 27.18 9.76 0.87
N ARG A 167 26.83 8.58 0.35
CA ARG A 167 27.80 7.69 -0.32
C ARG A 167 27.95 8.06 -1.79
N LEU A 168 26.88 8.57 -2.40
CA LEU A 168 26.84 8.90 -3.83
C LEU A 168 27.40 10.28 -4.13
N ILE A 169 27.17 11.25 -3.25
CA ILE A 169 27.79 12.57 -3.26
C ILE A 169 28.82 12.51 -2.15
N PRO A 170 30.13 12.52 -2.45
CA PRO A 170 31.19 12.49 -1.43
C PRO A 170 31.22 13.82 -0.67
N ALA A 171 30.21 14.03 0.16
CA ALA A 171 29.93 15.24 0.91
C ALA A 171 29.33 14.85 2.26
N SER A 172 29.51 15.73 3.26
CA SER A 172 29.00 15.47 4.61
C SER A 172 27.47 15.48 4.63
N SER A 173 26.90 14.82 5.64
CA SER A 173 25.44 14.80 5.89
C SER A 173 24.84 16.20 5.98
N ARG A 174 25.61 17.18 6.48
CA ARG A 174 25.22 18.58 6.58
C ARG A 174 25.10 19.25 5.21
N ILE A 175 26.07 19.01 4.31
CA ILE A 175 26.04 19.51 2.93
C ILE A 175 24.84 18.91 2.19
N VAL A 176 24.64 17.59 2.27
CA VAL A 176 23.51 16.92 1.60
C VAL A 176 22.17 17.49 2.09
N LYS A 177 22.00 17.70 3.40
CA LYS A 177 20.79 18.33 3.94
C LYS A 177 20.57 19.77 3.43
N ASP A 178 21.64 20.56 3.33
CA ASP A 178 21.56 21.92 2.78
C ASP A 178 21.23 21.92 1.28
N LEU A 179 21.77 20.96 0.50
CA LEU A 179 21.43 20.80 -0.92
C LEU A 179 19.95 20.50 -1.12
N LEU A 180 19.39 19.61 -0.28
CA LEU A 180 17.97 19.26 -0.32
C LEU A 180 17.09 20.43 0.13
N LYS A 181 17.46 21.11 1.23
CA LYS A 181 16.70 22.25 1.77
C LYS A 181 16.76 23.47 0.86
N GLY A 182 17.91 23.71 0.23
CA GLY A 182 18.13 24.79 -0.72
C GLY A 182 17.51 24.55 -2.10
N GLY A 183 16.94 23.37 -2.36
CA GLY A 183 16.30 23.04 -3.63
C GLY A 183 17.28 22.78 -4.79
N TRP A 184 18.58 22.75 -4.53
CA TRP A 184 19.61 22.45 -5.53
C TRP A 184 19.58 21.00 -5.99
N LEU A 185 19.12 20.10 -5.12
CA LEU A 185 18.84 18.71 -5.47
C LEU A 185 17.33 18.48 -5.40
N GLN A 186 16.71 18.25 -6.56
CA GLN A 186 15.27 18.03 -6.65
C GLN A 186 14.88 16.78 -5.86
N THR A 187 13.84 16.91 -5.03
CA THR A 187 13.32 15.81 -4.22
C THR A 187 11.88 15.54 -4.56
N VAL A 188 11.49 14.29 -4.39
CA VAL A 188 10.10 13.84 -4.53
C VAL A 188 9.70 13.06 -3.29
N GLN A 189 8.42 13.15 -2.94
CA GLN A 189 7.84 12.32 -1.89
C GLN A 189 7.42 10.98 -2.51
N ARG A 190 7.97 9.88 -1.99
CA ARG A 190 7.60 8.52 -2.38
C ARG A 190 7.34 7.68 -1.14
N LYS A 191 6.44 6.71 -1.28
CA LYS A 191 6.15 5.75 -0.21
C LYS A 191 7.33 4.78 -0.10
N ASN A 192 7.86 4.57 1.10
CA ASN A 192 8.93 3.61 1.33
C ASN A 192 8.40 2.19 1.04
N PRO A 193 9.07 1.38 0.19
CA PRO A 193 8.57 0.06 -0.20
C PRO A 193 8.51 -0.93 0.97
N VAL A 194 9.36 -0.75 1.98
CA VAL A 194 9.43 -1.61 3.18
C VAL A 194 8.59 -1.04 4.32
N LYS A 195 8.84 0.22 4.69
CA LYS A 195 8.22 0.86 5.87
C LYS A 195 6.86 1.47 5.57
N ARG A 196 6.48 1.60 4.30
CA ARG A 196 5.22 2.20 3.82
C ARG A 196 4.96 3.66 4.25
N ASN A 197 5.91 4.31 4.91
CA ASN A 197 5.83 5.74 5.25
C ASN A 197 6.28 6.60 4.07
N MET A 198 5.72 7.80 3.93
CA MET A 198 6.21 8.78 2.97
C MET A 198 7.64 9.19 3.35
N GLN A 199 8.53 9.13 2.37
CA GLN A 199 9.92 9.53 2.50
C GLN A 199 10.32 10.48 1.38
N THR A 200 11.14 11.46 1.73
CA THR A 200 11.83 12.31 0.78
C THR A 200 12.93 11.48 0.10
N VAL A 201 12.86 11.35 -1.21
CA VAL A 201 13.84 10.63 -2.03
C VAL A 201 14.30 11.50 -3.17
N VAL A 202 15.44 11.14 -3.75
CA VAL A 202 16.01 11.81 -4.92
C VAL A 202 16.03 10.83 -6.08
N GLU A 203 15.45 11.25 -7.21
CA GLU A 203 15.44 10.47 -8.43
C GLU A 203 16.86 10.36 -9.00
N ARG A 204 17.16 9.21 -9.62
CA ARG A 204 18.49 8.96 -10.19
C ARG A 204 18.87 10.01 -11.22
N GLU A 205 17.93 10.40 -12.07
CA GLU A 205 18.11 11.42 -13.10
C GLU A 205 18.45 12.79 -12.50
N ALA A 206 17.74 13.19 -11.45
CA ALA A 206 18.02 14.44 -10.74
C ALA A 206 19.43 14.45 -10.14
N LEU A 207 19.87 13.33 -9.57
CA LEU A 207 21.22 13.19 -9.04
C LEU A 207 22.29 13.23 -10.14
N THR A 208 22.05 12.58 -11.28
CA THR A 208 22.97 12.60 -12.42
C THR A 208 23.12 14.01 -12.97
N LYS A 209 21.99 14.71 -13.23
CA LYS A 209 21.99 16.11 -13.68
C LYS A 209 22.75 17.02 -12.71
N PHE A 210 22.53 16.86 -11.41
CA PHE A 210 23.25 17.62 -10.40
C PHE A 210 24.76 17.39 -10.47
N LYS A 211 25.20 16.13 -10.62
CA LYS A 211 26.62 15.77 -10.74
C LYS A 211 27.25 16.23 -12.03
N GLU A 212 26.49 16.38 -13.11
CA GLU A 212 26.97 16.92 -14.39
C GLU A 212 27.07 18.45 -14.35
N GLU A 213 26.09 19.12 -13.75
CA GLU A 213 26.04 20.58 -13.71
C GLU A 213 27.00 21.16 -12.66
N PHE A 214 27.07 20.55 -11.47
CA PHE A 214 27.77 21.13 -10.33
C PHE A 214 28.90 20.25 -9.81
N VAL A 215 29.96 20.90 -9.33
CA VAL A 215 31.06 20.26 -8.60
C VAL A 215 31.40 21.07 -7.36
N SER A 216 31.62 20.39 -6.23
CA SER A 216 32.08 21.04 -5.00
C SER A 216 33.57 21.38 -5.11
N LEU A 217 33.99 22.45 -4.45
CA LEU A 217 35.41 22.84 -4.40
C LEU A 217 36.30 21.71 -3.84
N GLY A 218 35.80 20.98 -2.82
CA GLY A 218 36.52 19.85 -2.23
C GLY A 218 36.72 18.69 -3.21
N ASN A 219 35.71 18.37 -4.02
CA ASN A 219 35.84 17.34 -5.05
C ASN A 219 36.75 17.80 -6.19
N LEU A 220 36.62 19.05 -6.61
CA LEU A 220 37.47 19.63 -7.64
C LEU A 220 38.95 19.64 -7.23
N ALA A 221 39.23 20.01 -5.97
CA ALA A 221 40.57 20.01 -5.39
C ALA A 221 41.16 18.59 -5.33
N THR A 222 40.37 17.62 -4.84
CA THR A 222 40.76 16.20 -4.80
C THR A 222 41.06 15.66 -6.21
N ASN A 223 40.17 15.92 -7.17
CA ASN A 223 40.34 15.45 -8.55
C ASN A 223 41.56 16.08 -9.25
N ARG A 224 41.89 17.34 -8.92
CA ARG A 224 43.09 18.03 -9.45
C ARG A 224 44.36 17.77 -8.63
N GLY A 225 44.28 17.02 -7.54
CA GLY A 225 45.41 16.79 -6.63
C GLY A 225 45.93 18.07 -5.94
N THR A 226 45.08 19.09 -5.78
CA THR A 226 45.46 20.39 -5.23
C THR A 226 44.82 20.64 -3.86
N ARG A 227 45.36 21.60 -3.11
CA ARG A 227 44.75 22.04 -1.86
C ARG A 227 43.58 22.99 -2.14
N THR A 228 42.48 22.81 -1.43
CA THR A 228 41.23 23.56 -1.58
C THR A 228 41.42 25.08 -1.58
N TRP A 229 42.31 25.60 -0.71
CA TRP A 229 42.60 27.04 -0.62
C TRP A 229 43.39 27.58 -1.82
N CYS A 230 44.32 26.81 -2.38
CA CYS A 230 45.06 27.21 -3.59
C CYS A 230 44.11 27.30 -4.77
N LEU A 231 43.26 26.30 -4.92
CA LEU A 231 42.27 26.24 -5.99
C LEU A 231 41.25 27.37 -5.88
N LYS A 232 40.79 27.70 -4.66
CA LYS A 232 39.91 28.86 -4.45
C LYS A 232 40.57 30.16 -4.92
N LYS A 233 41.83 30.40 -4.51
CA LYS A 233 42.57 31.60 -4.91
C LYS A 233 42.74 31.69 -6.43
N GLN A 234 42.96 30.55 -7.09
CA GLN A 234 43.05 30.48 -8.54
C GLN A 234 41.70 30.85 -9.20
N LEU A 235 40.60 30.23 -8.78
CA LEU A 235 39.26 30.53 -9.30
C LEU A 235 38.88 32.00 -9.07
N ASP A 236 39.21 32.56 -7.91
CA ASP A 236 39.00 33.98 -7.60
C ASP A 236 39.81 34.89 -8.54
N SER A 237 41.04 34.51 -8.90
CA SER A 237 41.87 35.26 -9.85
C SER A 237 41.40 35.17 -11.30
N GLU A 238 40.68 34.09 -11.63
CA GLU A 238 40.02 33.88 -12.92
C GLU A 238 38.59 34.47 -12.95
N PHE A 239 38.18 35.17 -11.86
CA PHE A 239 36.85 35.75 -11.66
C PHE A 239 35.68 34.72 -11.70
N ILE A 240 35.99 33.43 -11.51
CA ILE A 240 34.98 32.36 -11.45
C ILE A 240 34.38 32.31 -10.05
N ARG A 241 33.08 32.61 -9.94
CA ARG A 241 32.37 32.65 -8.65
C ARG A 241 31.58 31.36 -8.40
N PRO A 242 31.42 30.94 -7.13
CA PRO A 242 30.52 29.83 -6.82
C PRO A 242 29.08 30.21 -7.11
N VAL A 243 28.30 29.26 -7.64
CA VAL A 243 26.87 29.44 -7.90
C VAL A 243 26.10 29.47 -6.58
N PHE A 244 26.49 28.61 -5.64
CA PHE A 244 25.91 28.55 -4.31
C PHE A 244 26.89 27.93 -3.31
N GLU A 245 26.56 28.07 -2.03
CA GLU A 245 27.27 27.41 -0.94
C GLU A 245 26.30 26.50 -0.17
N ALA A 246 26.73 25.28 0.13
CA ALA A 246 25.99 24.35 0.98
C ALA A 246 26.83 24.00 2.20
N ALA A 247 26.33 24.32 3.40
CA ALA A 247 27.02 24.18 4.67
C ALA A 247 28.45 24.76 4.68
N GLY A 248 28.67 25.89 4.00
CA GLY A 248 29.97 26.57 3.86
C GLY A 248 30.92 25.95 2.82
N MET A 249 30.47 24.93 2.08
CA MET A 249 31.21 24.38 0.94
C MET A 249 30.72 25.05 -0.35
N PRO A 250 31.59 25.73 -1.11
CA PRO A 250 31.21 26.35 -2.38
C PRO A 250 31.08 25.32 -3.51
N PHE A 251 30.05 25.49 -4.34
CA PHE A 251 29.75 24.71 -5.53
C PHE A 251 29.85 25.58 -6.77
N TYR A 252 30.48 25.03 -7.81
CA TYR A 252 30.75 25.70 -9.08
C TYR A 252 30.07 24.94 -10.21
N ARG A 253 29.72 25.65 -11.29
CA ARG A 253 29.25 25.02 -12.51
C ARG A 253 30.42 24.39 -13.26
N GLN A 254 30.29 23.14 -13.66
CA GLN A 254 31.35 22.46 -14.42
C GLN A 254 31.66 23.15 -15.75
N ALA A 255 30.65 23.76 -16.38
CA ALA A 255 30.83 24.49 -17.64
C ALA A 255 31.77 25.70 -17.52
N GLU A 256 31.91 26.28 -16.33
CA GLU A 256 32.75 27.46 -16.07
C GLU A 256 34.18 27.08 -15.67
N LEU A 257 34.48 25.79 -15.50
CA LEU A 257 35.77 25.29 -15.00
C LEU A 257 36.66 24.67 -16.09
N LYS A 258 36.28 24.83 -17.36
CA LYS A 258 36.99 24.33 -18.54
C LYS A 258 38.06 25.29 -19.01
#